data_AF-A0A260ZWE3-F1
#
_entry.id   AF-A0A260ZWE3-F1
#
_cell.length_a   1.000
_cell.length_b   1.000
_cell.length_c   1.000
_cell.angle_alpha   90.00
_cell.angle_beta   90.00
_cell.angle_gamma   90.00
#
_symmetry.space_group_name_H-M   'P 1'
#
loop_
_entity.id
_entity.type
_entity.pdbx_description
1 polymer ?
#
loop_
_entity_poly.entity_id
_entity_poly.type
_entity_poly.pdbx_seq_one_letter_code
_entity_poly.pdbx_strand_id
1 'polypeptide(L)'
;MLLFSKIFLLCLIGNPVVLIKFPGNDASADYTSVTWLDPCYREFYTNSANKYVVFWYKDDTVYCEAVSSSFDAKPRFPIENLVRVERLGDRCA
;
A
#
# COMPACT_ATOMS: atom_id res chain seq x y z
N MET A 1 16.02 -1.76 -16.11
CA MET A 1 15.38 -0.73 -15.28
C MET A 1 14.10 -0.32 -16.01
N LEU A 2 12.90 -0.47 -15.42
CA LEU A 2 11.53 -0.26 -16.00
C LEU A 2 10.70 -1.50 -16.43
N LEU A 3 11.02 -2.73 -15.99
CA LEU A 3 10.14 -3.91 -16.22
C LEU A 3 9.28 -4.32 -15.02
N PHE A 4 9.42 -3.66 -13.86
CA PHE A 4 8.65 -3.96 -12.65
C PHE A 4 7.25 -3.30 -12.60
N SER A 5 6.84 -2.54 -13.62
CA SER A 5 5.68 -1.63 -13.51
C SER A 5 4.33 -2.21 -13.94
N LYS A 6 4.27 -3.34 -14.66
CA LYS A 6 2.99 -3.86 -15.20
C LYS A 6 2.60 -5.26 -14.73
N ILE A 7 3.54 -6.14 -14.41
CA ILE A 7 3.25 -7.53 -14.00
C ILE A 7 2.96 -7.65 -12.50
N PHE A 8 3.47 -6.71 -11.69
CA PHE A 8 3.32 -6.75 -10.24
C PHE A 8 1.93 -6.29 -9.74
N LEU A 9 1.07 -5.81 -10.64
CA LEU A 9 -0.14 -5.06 -10.28
C LEU A 9 -1.47 -5.77 -10.52
N LEU A 10 -1.45 -7.09 -10.43
CA LEU A 10 -2.61 -7.96 -10.65
C LEU A 10 -3.12 -8.65 -9.38
N CYS A 11 -2.69 -8.21 -8.19
CA CYS A 11 -2.67 -9.12 -7.05
C CYS A 11 -3.07 -8.54 -5.70
N LEU A 12 -4.27 -7.95 -5.53
CA LEU A 12 -4.74 -7.45 -4.22
C LEU A 12 -6.27 -7.63 -4.10
N ILE A 13 -6.84 -8.65 -3.45
CA ILE A 13 -7.36 -8.66 -2.06
C ILE A 13 -8.24 -9.92 -1.87
N GLY A 14 -8.26 -10.49 -0.64
CA GLY A 14 -9.24 -11.50 -0.18
C GLY A 14 -9.69 -11.37 1.29
N ASN A 15 -9.59 -10.19 1.92
CA ASN A 15 -10.05 -9.92 3.30
C ASN A 15 -10.63 -8.48 3.39
N PRO A 16 -11.39 -8.10 4.44
CA PRO A 16 -11.83 -6.71 4.61
C PRO A 16 -10.61 -5.84 4.87
N VAL A 17 -10.13 -5.21 3.82
CA VAL A 17 -8.93 -4.38 3.87
C VAL A 17 -9.27 -3.01 4.43
N VAL A 18 -8.68 -2.71 5.59
CA VAL A 18 -8.79 -1.41 6.24
C VAL A 18 -8.08 -0.38 5.37
N LEU A 19 -8.85 0.57 4.84
CA LEU A 19 -8.34 1.67 4.06
C LEU A 19 -8.08 2.85 4.99
N ILE A 20 -6.81 3.13 5.25
CA ILE A 20 -6.40 4.26 6.08
C ILE A 20 -6.16 5.46 5.18
N LYS A 21 -6.64 6.63 5.60
CA LYS A 21 -6.54 7.88 4.84
C LYS A 21 -5.74 8.92 5.62
N PHE A 22 -4.91 9.65 4.90
CA PHE A 22 -4.07 10.72 5.43
C PHE A 22 -4.18 11.94 4.51
N PRO A 23 -4.16 13.17 5.06
CA PRO A 23 -4.06 14.35 4.22
C PRO A 23 -2.69 14.34 3.53
N GLY A 24 -2.69 14.49 2.20
CA GLY A 24 -1.45 14.57 1.42
C GLY A 24 -0.68 15.88 1.63
N ASN A 25 -1.34 16.87 2.21
CA ASN A 25 -0.80 18.20 2.54
C ASN A 25 -0.63 18.42 4.05
N ASP A 26 -0.59 17.34 4.84
CA ASP A 26 -0.44 17.45 6.28
C ASP A 26 0.99 17.89 6.61
N ALA A 27 1.16 19.18 6.92
CA ALA A 27 2.46 19.74 7.29
C ALA A 27 3.00 19.17 8.63
N SER A 28 2.16 18.49 9.42
CA SER A 28 2.58 17.79 10.64
C SER A 28 3.06 16.36 10.37
N ALA A 29 2.79 15.81 9.19
CA ALA A 29 3.29 14.51 8.80
C ALA A 29 4.76 14.62 8.41
N ASP A 30 5.63 13.98 9.19
CA ASP A 30 7.03 13.82 8.83
C ASP A 30 7.18 12.72 7.79
N TYR A 31 6.99 13.10 6.52
CA TYR A 31 7.16 12.23 5.34
C TYR A 31 8.58 11.67 5.18
N THR A 32 9.56 12.18 5.94
CA THR A 32 10.94 11.68 5.95
C THR A 32 11.17 10.56 6.96
N SER A 33 10.31 10.47 7.98
CA SER A 33 10.32 9.36 8.94
C SER A 33 9.78 8.08 8.29
N VAL A 34 10.02 6.92 8.92
CA VAL A 34 9.31 5.67 8.58
C VAL A 34 8.00 5.52 9.36
N THR A 35 7.78 6.38 10.35
CA THR A 35 6.69 6.24 11.35
C THR A 35 5.42 7.00 10.98
N TRP A 36 5.45 7.94 10.03
CA TRP A 36 4.25 8.69 9.63
C TRP A 36 3.16 7.80 9.02
N LEU A 37 3.52 6.59 8.56
CA LEU A 37 2.62 5.56 8.04
C LEU A 37 2.47 4.35 8.97
N ASP A 38 2.87 4.48 10.23
CA ASP A 38 2.72 3.44 11.26
C ASP A 38 1.37 2.73 11.23
N PRO A 39 0.21 3.41 11.07
CA PRO A 39 -1.08 2.74 11.02
C PRO A 39 -1.18 1.69 9.90
N CYS A 40 -0.60 1.97 8.73
CA CYS A 40 -0.61 1.04 7.59
C CYS A 40 0.22 -0.20 7.87
N TYR A 41 1.38 0.00 8.50
CA TYR A 41 2.26 -1.08 8.91
C TYR A 41 1.65 -1.90 10.05
N ARG A 42 0.93 -1.28 10.99
CA ARG A 42 0.18 -1.99 12.02
C ARG A 42 -0.86 -2.91 11.41
N GLU A 43 -1.64 -2.41 10.44
CA GLU A 43 -2.60 -3.26 9.70
C GLU A 43 -1.92 -4.37 8.88
N PHE A 44 -0.72 -4.11 8.38
CA PHE A 44 0.07 -5.18 7.76
C PHE A 44 0.39 -6.29 8.76
N TYR A 45 0.85 -5.95 9.95
CA TYR A 45 1.25 -6.92 10.97
C TYR A 45 0.07 -7.58 11.71
N THR A 46 -1.14 -7.00 11.67
CA THR A 46 -2.33 -7.60 12.31
C THR A 46 -2.80 -8.87 11.59
N ASN A 47 -2.48 -9.02 10.31
CA ASN A 47 -2.86 -10.18 9.50
C ASN A 47 -1.66 -10.75 8.73
N SER A 48 -1.22 -11.95 9.12
CA SER A 48 -0.08 -12.65 8.50
C SER A 48 -0.30 -13.06 7.03
N ALA A 49 -1.55 -13.02 6.55
CA ALA A 49 -1.87 -13.21 5.14
C ALA A 49 -1.49 -12.00 4.28
N ASN A 50 -1.33 -10.81 4.88
CA ASN A 50 -0.90 -9.61 4.17
C ASN A 50 0.52 -9.81 3.63
N LYS A 51 0.72 -9.42 2.37
CA LYS A 51 2.00 -9.54 1.66
C LYS A 51 2.53 -8.20 1.18
N TYR A 52 1.63 -7.24 0.95
CA TYR A 52 2.00 -5.91 0.49
C TYR A 52 1.29 -4.83 1.30
N VAL A 53 1.91 -3.67 1.36
CA VAL A 53 1.28 -2.40 1.71
C VAL A 53 1.25 -1.55 0.45
N VAL A 54 0.07 -1.06 0.11
CA VAL A 54 -0.18 -0.35 -1.14
C VAL A 54 -0.64 1.04 -0.83
N PHE A 55 -0.03 2.00 -1.52
CA PHE A 55 -0.25 3.42 -1.32
C PHE A 55 -0.84 4.03 -2.58
N TRP A 56 -1.92 4.76 -2.37
CA TRP A 56 -2.65 5.49 -3.40
C TRP A 56 -2.65 6.97 -3.09
N TYR A 57 -2.63 7.80 -4.11
CA TYR A 57 -2.80 9.24 -3.99
C TYR A 57 -3.91 9.67 -4.92
N LYS A 58 -4.96 10.25 -4.35
CA LYS A 58 -6.13 10.70 -5.09
C LYS A 58 -6.74 11.89 -4.37
N ASP A 59 -7.05 12.95 -5.11
CA ASP A 59 -7.72 14.15 -4.57
C ASP A 59 -7.02 14.72 -3.31
N ASP A 60 -5.70 14.91 -3.39
CA ASP A 60 -4.83 15.38 -2.29
C ASP A 60 -4.89 14.56 -0.98
N THR A 61 -5.35 13.32 -1.10
CA THR A 61 -5.43 12.36 0.00
C THR A 61 -4.55 11.16 -0.31
N VAL A 62 -3.69 10.81 0.64
CA VAL A 62 -2.94 9.56 0.60
C VAL A 62 -3.80 8.47 1.25
N TYR A 63 -4.01 7.38 0.53
CA TYR A 63 -4.62 6.18 1.07
C TYR A 63 -3.57 5.10 1.19
N CYS A 64 -3.68 4.29 2.24
CA CYS A 64 -2.90 3.07 2.35
C CYS A 64 -3.80 1.88 2.67
N GLU A 65 -3.36 0.73 2.20
CA GLU A 65 -4.00 -0.53 2.51
C GLU A 65 -2.99 -1.66 2.60
N ALA A 66 -3.17 -2.53 3.60
CA ALA A 66 -2.44 -3.79 3.70
C ALA A 66 -3.25 -4.88 2.99
N VAL A 67 -2.61 -5.62 2.10
CA VAL A 67 -3.28 -6.49 1.15
C VAL A 67 -2.58 -7.83 1.03
N SER A 68 -3.37 -8.88 0.92
CA SER A 68 -2.92 -10.21 0.57
C SER A 68 -2.84 -10.38 -0.94
N SER A 69 -1.92 -11.23 -1.39
CA SER A 69 -1.81 -11.67 -2.78
C SER A 69 -3.08 -12.44 -3.20
N SER A 70 -3.77 -12.00 -4.25
CA SER A 70 -4.90 -12.72 -4.86
C SER A 70 -4.95 -12.50 -6.38
N PHE A 71 -4.94 -13.58 -7.17
CA PHE A 71 -4.78 -13.53 -8.64
C PHE A 71 -5.96 -12.91 -9.41
N ASP A 72 -7.16 -12.88 -8.83
CA ASP A 72 -8.40 -12.41 -9.49
C ASP A 72 -8.86 -11.04 -9.02
N ALA A 73 -7.98 -10.29 -8.35
CA ALA A 73 -8.44 -9.17 -7.57
C ALA A 73 -8.28 -7.83 -8.30
N LYS A 74 -9.39 -7.11 -8.37
CA LYS A 74 -9.45 -5.77 -8.99
C LYS A 74 -8.85 -4.74 -8.02
N PRO A 75 -7.90 -3.91 -8.48
CA PRO A 75 -7.34 -2.85 -7.64
C PRO A 75 -8.44 -1.86 -7.21
N ARG A 76 -8.33 -1.37 -5.98
CA ARG A 76 -9.34 -0.48 -5.38
C ARG A 76 -9.47 0.84 -6.13
N PHE A 77 -8.33 1.40 -6.54
CA PHE A 77 -8.26 2.62 -7.33
C PHE A 77 -7.64 2.34 -8.71
N PRO A 78 -7.90 3.20 -9.71
CA PRO A 78 -7.19 3.15 -10.97
C PRO A 78 -5.69 3.23 -10.75
N ILE A 79 -4.94 2.48 -11.57
CA ILE A 79 -3.47 2.35 -11.50
C ILE A 79 -2.74 3.69 -11.52
N GLU A 80 -3.30 4.71 -12.16
CA GLU A 80 -2.75 6.07 -12.22
C GLU A 80 -2.62 6.73 -10.83
N ASN A 81 -3.41 6.29 -9.86
CA ASN A 81 -3.36 6.78 -8.48
C ASN A 81 -2.37 6.00 -7.63
N LEU A 82 -1.73 4.95 -8.17
CA LEU A 82 -0.76 4.15 -7.43
C LEU A 82 0.54 4.92 -7.26
N VAL A 83 0.93 5.17 -6.02
CA VAL A 83 2.18 5.86 -5.71
C VAL A 83 3.29 4.89 -5.35
N ARG A 84 2.97 3.88 -4.52
CA ARG A 84 3.97 2.97 -3.99
C ARG A 84 3.34 1.63 -3.64
N VAL A 85 4.12 0.57 -3.82
CA VAL A 85 3.85 -0.76 -3.27
C VAL A 85 5.08 -1.18 -2.46
N GLU A 86 4.87 -1.54 -1.21
CA GLU A 86 5.91 -2.06 -0.34
C GLU A 86 5.65 -3.52 -0.01
N ARG A 87 6.68 -4.34 -0.23
CA ARG A 87 6.75 -5.69 0.35
C ARG A 87 7.61 -5.60 1.61
N LEU A 88 7.02 -5.93 2.76
CA LEU A 88 7.73 -6.05 4.03
C LEU A 88 8.32 -7.47 4.14
N GLY A 89 9.52 -7.57 4.71
CA GLY A 89 10.32 -8.78 4.78
C GLY A 89 11.70 -8.62 4.16
N ASP A 90 12.57 -9.61 4.38
CA ASP A 90 13.94 -9.58 3.87
C ASP A 90 13.94 -9.48 2.34
N ARG A 91 14.48 -8.37 1.84
CA ARG A 91 14.58 -8.09 0.40
C ARG A 91 15.75 -8.85 -0.24
N CYS A 92 16.68 -9.32 0.58
CA CYS A 92 17.86 -10.09 0.20
C CYS A 92 17.97 -11.29 1.16
N ALA A 93 17.42 -12.43 0.77
CA ALA A 93 17.71 -13.73 1.37
C ALA A 93 18.28 -14.63 0.28
#